data_AF-A0A6N6TFC4-F1
#
_entry.id   AF-A0A6N6TFC4-F1
#
_cell.length_a   1.000
_cell.length_b   1.000
_cell.length_c   1.000
_cell.angle_alpha   90.00
_cell.angle_beta   90.00
_cell.angle_gamma   90.00
#
_symmetry.space_group_name_H-M   'P 1'
#
loop_
_entity.id
_entity.type
_entity.pdbx_description
1 polymer ?
#
loop_
_entity_poly.entity_id
_entity_poly.type
_entity_poly.pdbx_seq_one_letter_code
_entity_poly.pdbx_strand_id
1 'polypeptide(L)'
;MPTTTLTFSSGDTVGLVVRGKNSPSHEPGVMEQHADCILADGSPIGFFGDVGAGPASGGSAGSGPSVGLNMKGVVYDYPLFKIHRPYYIDLAEAKKYLVKSTVLLITVTKTQASLFKDYWDRLKTKPDSFYLLGYNCSTRASDAFIYAGILTGGIPGLDTPNNLYKQLITSFTKTASYSGFVGFVAKSGGGYDVLVET
;
A
#
# COMPACT_ATOMS: atom_id res chain seq x y z
N MET A 1 1.53 -19.70 -13.90
CA MET A 1 0.24 -19.00 -14.13
C MET A 1 0.55 -17.73 -14.90
N PRO A 2 -0.39 -17.11 -15.65
CA PRO A 2 -0.08 -15.91 -16.42
C PRO A 2 0.30 -14.76 -15.48
N THR A 3 1.42 -14.10 -15.77
CA THR A 3 1.85 -12.89 -15.07
C THR A 3 1.48 -11.67 -15.89
N THR A 4 0.70 -10.77 -15.31
CA THR A 4 0.42 -9.45 -15.89
C THR A 4 1.50 -8.48 -15.47
N THR A 5 2.07 -7.74 -16.41
CA THR A 5 3.01 -6.64 -16.12
C THR A 5 2.27 -5.31 -16.26
N LEU A 6 2.25 -4.52 -15.19
CA LEU A 6 1.65 -3.19 -15.14
C LEU A 6 2.78 -2.16 -15.23
N THR A 7 2.78 -1.38 -16.31
CA THR A 7 3.85 -0.41 -16.59
C THR A 7 3.42 1.02 -16.27
N PHE A 8 4.30 1.74 -15.58
CA PHE A 8 4.13 3.13 -15.17
C PHE A 8 5.10 4.03 -15.95
N SER A 9 4.68 4.52 -17.12
CA SER A 9 5.54 5.32 -18.02
C SER A 9 5.02 6.73 -18.32
N SER A 10 3.72 6.97 -18.11
CA SER A 10 3.02 8.22 -18.44
C SER A 10 3.01 9.25 -17.30
N GLY A 11 3.29 8.82 -16.07
CA GLY A 11 3.23 9.66 -14.87
C GLY A 11 1.80 10.11 -14.49
N ASP A 12 0.78 9.42 -14.99
CA ASP A 12 -0.64 9.73 -14.84
C ASP A 12 -1.43 8.62 -14.13
N THR A 13 -0.73 7.68 -13.50
CA THR A 13 -1.34 6.54 -12.83
C THR A 13 -0.69 6.35 -11.48
N VAL A 14 -1.50 6.24 -10.43
CA VAL A 14 -1.06 5.83 -9.09
C VAL A 14 -1.83 4.59 -8.69
N GLY A 15 -1.39 3.92 -7.62
CA GLY A 15 -2.06 2.70 -7.17
C GLY A 15 -2.25 2.59 -5.67
N LEU A 16 -3.23 1.76 -5.30
CA LEU A 16 -3.42 1.22 -3.96
C LEU A 16 -3.18 -0.29 -4.05
N VAL A 17 -2.42 -0.86 -3.11
CA VAL A 17 -2.29 -2.31 -2.95
C VAL A 17 -2.95 -2.69 -1.64
N VAL A 18 -3.98 -3.53 -1.72
CA VAL A 18 -4.63 -4.11 -0.54
C VAL A 18 -4.11 -5.52 -0.35
N ARG A 19 -3.20 -5.69 0.60
CA ARG A 19 -2.71 -7.01 1.04
C ARG A 19 -3.84 -7.76 1.75
N GLY A 20 -3.91 -9.07 1.57
CA GLY A 20 -4.98 -9.92 2.12
C GLY A 20 -6.31 -9.84 1.35
N LYS A 21 -6.43 -8.94 0.37
CA LYS A 21 -7.55 -8.92 -0.57
C LYS A 21 -7.23 -9.81 -1.77
N ASN A 22 -8.03 -10.85 -1.98
CA ASN A 22 -7.74 -11.90 -2.98
C ASN A 22 -8.50 -11.69 -4.30
N SER A 23 -9.47 -10.78 -4.32
CA SER A 23 -10.25 -10.38 -5.48
C SER A 23 -10.95 -9.04 -5.22
N PRO A 24 -11.46 -8.35 -6.25
CA PRO A 24 -12.28 -7.14 -6.06
C PRO A 24 -13.46 -7.32 -5.10
N SER A 25 -14.10 -8.50 -5.12
CA SER A 25 -15.25 -8.84 -4.26
C SER A 25 -14.88 -9.46 -2.92
N HIS A 26 -13.62 -9.81 -2.68
CA HIS A 26 -13.17 -10.38 -1.41
C HIS A 26 -13.23 -9.34 -0.29
N GLU A 27 -13.73 -9.73 0.88
CA GLU A 27 -13.84 -8.90 2.08
C GLU A 27 -12.89 -9.46 3.15
N PRO A 28 -11.63 -8.97 3.25
CA PRO A 28 -10.68 -9.48 4.25
C PRO A 28 -11.11 -9.15 5.67
N GLY A 29 -10.69 -9.96 6.64
CA GLY A 29 -10.81 -9.59 8.06
C GLY A 29 -10.11 -8.25 8.35
N VAL A 30 -10.60 -7.51 9.34
CA VAL A 30 -10.07 -6.18 9.71
C VAL A 30 -8.56 -6.21 10.01
N MET A 31 -8.08 -7.30 10.62
CA MET A 31 -6.69 -7.49 11.00
C MET A 31 -5.84 -8.23 9.96
N GLU A 32 -6.44 -8.64 8.84
CA GLU A 32 -5.80 -9.51 7.83
C GLU A 32 -5.33 -8.72 6.60
N GLN A 33 -5.38 -7.38 6.67
CA GLN A 33 -5.16 -6.50 5.54
C GLN A 33 -4.18 -5.38 5.85
N HIS A 34 -3.50 -4.94 4.80
CA HIS A 34 -2.58 -3.81 4.84
C HIS A 34 -2.72 -2.99 3.55
N ALA A 35 -2.57 -1.67 3.66
CA ALA A 35 -2.58 -0.76 2.53
C ALA A 35 -1.15 -0.27 2.24
N ASP A 36 -0.67 -0.59 1.03
CA ASP A 36 0.47 0.09 0.42
C ASP A 36 -0.04 0.94 -0.75
N CYS A 37 0.79 1.84 -1.25
CA CYS A 37 0.54 2.63 -2.45
C CYS A 37 1.63 2.39 -3.51
N ILE A 38 1.30 2.75 -4.74
CA ILE A 38 2.21 2.74 -5.88
C ILE A 38 2.30 4.17 -6.40
N LEU A 39 3.51 4.73 -6.42
CA LEU A 39 3.76 6.05 -6.97
C LEU A 39 3.71 6.03 -8.51
N ALA A 40 3.69 7.21 -9.12
CA ALA A 40 3.50 7.33 -10.56
C ALA A 40 4.65 6.84 -11.44
N ASP A 41 5.80 6.52 -10.83
CA ASP A 41 6.92 5.82 -11.46
C ASP A 41 6.89 4.30 -11.24
N GLY A 42 5.85 3.78 -10.58
CA GLY A 42 5.67 2.37 -10.24
C GLY A 42 6.27 1.95 -8.89
N SER A 43 6.98 2.85 -8.19
CA SER A 43 7.63 2.49 -6.92
C SER A 43 6.62 2.20 -5.80
N PRO A 44 6.85 1.16 -4.97
CA PRO A 44 6.01 0.87 -3.82
C PRO A 44 6.34 1.80 -2.65
N ILE A 45 5.30 2.19 -1.91
CA ILE A 45 5.42 2.95 -0.67
C ILE A 45 4.35 2.54 0.34
N GLY A 46 4.68 2.46 1.62
CA GLY A 46 3.72 2.07 2.66
C GLY A 46 4.05 2.66 4.03
N PHE A 47 3.08 2.64 4.94
CA PHE A 47 3.23 3.18 6.30
C PHE A 47 3.01 2.09 7.35
N PHE A 48 3.96 1.98 8.27
CA PHE A 48 4.02 0.93 9.28
C PHE A 48 4.19 1.53 10.67
N GLY A 49 3.79 0.76 11.70
CA GLY A 49 4.26 0.99 13.05
C GLY A 49 5.59 0.26 13.28
N ASP A 50 6.60 1.01 13.71
CA ASP A 50 7.86 0.51 14.23
C ASP A 50 7.68 0.23 15.73
N VAL A 51 7.83 -1.04 16.11
CA VAL A 51 7.78 -1.51 17.50
C VAL A 51 9.11 -1.32 18.25
N GLY A 52 10.10 -0.64 17.63
CA GLY A 52 11.48 -0.64 18.09
C GLY A 52 12.18 -1.96 17.75
N ALA A 53 13.51 -1.99 17.85
CA ALA A 53 14.33 -3.14 17.48
C ALA A 53 14.03 -4.40 18.34
N GLY A 54 12.99 -5.15 17.94
CA GLY A 54 12.78 -6.55 18.27
C GLY A 54 12.88 -7.39 16.99
N PRO A 55 13.34 -8.64 17.06
CA PRO A 55 13.66 -9.42 15.87
C PRO A 55 12.42 -9.59 14.98
N ALA A 56 12.61 -9.38 13.69
CA ALA A 56 11.61 -9.69 12.68
C ALA A 56 11.45 -11.22 12.59
N SER A 57 10.54 -11.77 13.38
CA SER A 57 10.06 -13.14 13.21
C SER A 57 8.54 -13.14 13.23
N GLY A 58 7.97 -14.06 12.45
CA GLY A 58 6.56 -14.18 12.16
C GLY A 58 5.63 -14.25 13.38
N GLY A 59 4.34 -14.19 13.07
CA GLY A 59 3.24 -14.04 14.03
C GLY A 59 3.42 -14.82 15.32
N SER A 60 3.27 -14.10 16.42
CA SER A 60 2.79 -14.64 17.68
C SER A 60 2.16 -13.51 18.46
N ALA A 61 0.90 -13.71 18.86
CA ALA A 61 0.21 -12.91 19.84
C ALA A 61 1.00 -12.96 21.16
N GLY A 62 1.83 -11.94 21.40
CA GLY A 62 2.59 -11.77 22.63
C GLY A 62 1.97 -10.67 23.49
N SER A 63 1.42 -11.06 24.64
CA SER A 63 0.80 -10.19 25.63
C SER A 63 1.81 -9.21 26.26
N GLY A 64 1.64 -7.91 26.00
CA GLY A 64 2.36 -6.76 26.60
C GLY A 64 1.83 -5.44 26.00
N PRO A 65 1.74 -4.32 26.75
CA PRO A 65 0.53 -3.47 26.78
C PRO A 65 0.31 -2.47 25.62
N SER A 66 0.98 -2.58 24.48
CA SER A 66 0.95 -1.53 23.44
C SER A 66 0.72 -2.03 22.01
N VAL A 67 0.10 -3.20 21.81
CA VAL A 67 -0.28 -3.68 20.47
C VAL A 67 -1.18 -2.62 19.80
N GLY A 68 -0.64 -1.88 18.84
CA GLY A 68 -1.41 -0.91 18.06
C GLY A 68 -1.67 0.45 18.72
N LEU A 69 -1.11 0.75 19.89
CA LEU A 69 -1.31 2.03 20.58
C LEU A 69 -0.02 2.84 20.60
N ASN A 70 0.01 3.95 19.85
CA ASN A 70 1.09 4.95 19.84
C ASN A 70 2.47 4.39 19.48
N MET A 71 2.54 3.56 18.43
CA MET A 71 3.83 3.11 17.88
C MET A 71 4.46 4.25 17.09
N LYS A 72 5.79 4.24 16.95
CA LYS A 72 6.46 5.18 16.05
C LYS A 72 6.08 4.82 14.61
N GLY A 73 5.58 5.77 13.82
CA GLY A 73 5.33 5.52 12.40
C GLY A 73 6.62 5.45 11.60
N VAL A 74 6.61 4.70 10.51
CA VAL A 74 7.70 4.65 9.54
C VAL A 74 7.15 4.45 8.14
N VAL A 75 7.71 5.19 7.18
CA VAL A 75 7.40 5.03 5.75
C VAL A 75 8.44 4.09 5.15
N TYR A 76 7.99 3.00 4.54
CA TYR A 76 8.83 2.10 3.78
C TYR A 76 8.74 2.44 2.29
N ASP A 77 9.91 2.69 1.70
CA ASP A 77 10.14 2.66 0.26
C ASP A 77 10.68 1.27 -0.15
N TYR A 78 10.95 1.08 -1.44
CA TYR A 78 11.41 -0.21 -1.96
C TYR A 78 12.62 -0.81 -1.19
N PRO A 79 13.72 -0.07 -0.90
CA PRO A 79 14.80 -0.57 -0.05
C PRO A 79 14.34 -1.08 1.32
N LEU A 80 13.50 -0.33 2.03
CA LEU A 80 13.01 -0.74 3.36
C LEU A 80 12.02 -1.91 3.28
N PHE A 81 11.18 -1.97 2.25
CA PHE A 81 10.36 -3.15 1.98
C PHE A 81 11.22 -4.40 1.80
N LYS A 82 12.32 -4.31 1.05
CA LYS A 82 13.21 -5.45 0.81
C LYS A 82 13.79 -6.02 2.11
N ILE A 83 14.06 -5.15 3.08
CA ILE A 83 14.62 -5.53 4.37
C ILE A 83 13.53 -6.10 5.30
N HIS A 84 12.41 -5.40 5.42
CA HIS A 84 11.44 -5.67 6.48
C HIS A 84 10.22 -6.48 6.05
N ARG A 85 9.86 -6.45 4.77
CA ARG A 85 8.65 -7.06 4.19
C ARG A 85 8.90 -7.55 2.75
N PRO A 86 9.89 -8.45 2.52
CA PRO A 86 10.26 -8.87 1.16
C PRO A 86 9.07 -9.48 0.40
N TYR A 87 8.20 -10.21 1.08
CA TYR A 87 6.97 -10.80 0.52
C TYR A 87 5.90 -9.78 0.08
N TYR A 88 6.10 -8.47 0.27
CA TYR A 88 5.25 -7.41 -0.29
C TYR A 88 5.76 -6.91 -1.64
N ILE A 89 7.06 -7.05 -1.92
CA ILE A 89 7.66 -6.49 -3.14
C ILE A 89 8.31 -7.51 -4.06
N ASP A 90 8.55 -8.74 -3.59
CA ASP A 90 9.12 -9.83 -4.36
C ASP A 90 8.05 -10.88 -4.66
N LEU A 91 7.86 -11.18 -5.96
CA LEU A 91 6.81 -12.09 -6.42
C LEU A 91 7.04 -13.53 -5.94
N ALA A 92 8.28 -13.99 -5.87
CA ALA A 92 8.61 -15.34 -5.43
C ALA A 92 8.38 -15.50 -3.93
N GLU A 93 8.76 -14.50 -3.14
CA GLU A 93 8.49 -14.45 -1.70
C GLU A 93 6.98 -14.34 -1.43
N ALA A 94 6.25 -13.51 -2.18
CA ALA A 94 4.78 -13.42 -2.07
C ALA A 94 4.12 -14.79 -2.31
N LYS A 95 4.56 -15.54 -3.32
CA LYS A 95 4.08 -16.91 -3.60
C LYS A 95 4.45 -17.88 -2.47
N LYS A 96 5.70 -17.85 -2.02
CA LYS A 96 6.21 -18.72 -0.96
C LYS A 96 5.43 -18.57 0.35
N TYR A 97 5.07 -17.33 0.72
CA TYR A 97 4.31 -17.04 1.94
C TYR A 97 2.80 -16.88 1.72
N LEU A 98 2.30 -17.20 0.53
CA LEU A 98 0.88 -17.14 0.17
C LEU A 98 0.24 -15.75 0.36
N VAL A 99 1.02 -14.68 0.15
CA VAL A 99 0.57 -13.29 0.32
C VAL A 99 -0.09 -12.80 -0.96
N LYS A 100 -1.41 -12.97 -1.02
CA LYS A 100 -2.24 -12.43 -2.11
C LYS A 100 -2.66 -11.00 -1.82
N SER A 101 -2.79 -10.22 -2.89
CA SER A 101 -3.15 -8.80 -2.84
C SER A 101 -4.03 -8.43 -4.02
N THR A 102 -4.80 -7.35 -3.86
CA THR A 102 -5.47 -6.66 -4.96
C THR A 102 -4.80 -5.32 -5.19
N VAL A 103 -4.26 -5.12 -6.39
CA VAL A 103 -3.76 -3.83 -6.88
C VAL A 103 -4.91 -3.10 -7.56
N LEU A 104 -5.17 -1.86 -7.14
CA LEU A 104 -6.06 -0.92 -7.79
C LEU A 104 -5.23 0.17 -8.46
N LEU A 105 -5.31 0.28 -9.77
CA LEU A 105 -4.74 1.40 -10.54
C LEU A 105 -5.80 2.48 -10.72
N ILE A 106 -5.37 3.75 -10.60
CA ILE A 106 -6.22 4.93 -10.71
C ILE A 106 -5.54 5.91 -11.67
N THR A 107 -6.24 6.28 -12.74
CA THR A 107 -5.77 7.34 -13.63
C THR A 107 -5.98 8.71 -12.97
N VAL A 108 -4.92 9.51 -12.92
CA VAL A 108 -4.85 10.83 -12.28
C VAL A 108 -4.16 11.83 -13.21
N THR A 109 -4.27 13.12 -12.90
CA THR A 109 -3.45 14.13 -13.57
C THR A 109 -2.00 14.08 -13.08
N LYS A 110 -1.05 14.59 -13.87
CA LYS A 110 0.36 14.72 -13.44
C LYS A 110 0.52 15.54 -12.16
N THR A 111 -0.31 16.57 -11.98
CA THR A 111 -0.34 17.38 -10.76
C THR A 111 -0.75 16.56 -9.55
N GLN A 112 -1.84 15.79 -9.66
CA GLN A 112 -2.29 14.87 -8.61
C GLN A 112 -1.22 13.83 -8.29
N ALA A 113 -0.59 13.22 -9.30
CA ALA A 113 0.52 12.28 -9.11
C ALA A 113 1.71 12.91 -8.35
N SER A 114 2.08 14.14 -8.71
CA SER A 114 3.17 14.87 -8.04
C SER A 114 2.83 15.18 -6.58
N LEU A 115 1.60 15.64 -6.30
CA LEU A 115 1.15 15.92 -4.93
C LEU A 115 1.04 14.64 -4.10
N PHE A 116 0.58 13.54 -4.71
CA PHE A 116 0.51 12.23 -4.07
C PHE A 116 1.90 11.79 -3.61
N LYS A 117 2.92 11.95 -4.46
CA LYS A 117 4.32 11.68 -4.08
C LYS A 117 4.84 12.64 -3.00
N ASP A 118 4.58 13.94 -3.13
CA ASP A 118 5.01 14.96 -2.15
C ASP A 118 4.48 14.65 -0.74
N TYR A 119 3.23 14.20 -0.62
CA TYR A 119 2.70 13.75 0.66
C TYR A 119 3.58 12.66 1.31
N TRP A 120 3.92 11.63 0.55
CA TRP A 120 4.74 10.53 1.06
C TRP A 120 6.17 10.95 1.38
N ASP A 121 6.78 11.79 0.55
CA ASP A 121 8.11 12.34 0.81
C ASP A 121 8.12 13.13 2.13
N ARG A 122 7.10 13.97 2.35
CA ARG A 122 6.93 14.72 3.61
C ARG A 122 6.74 13.80 4.80
N LEU A 123 5.82 12.83 4.71
CA LEU A 123 5.56 11.87 5.78
C LEU A 123 6.82 11.05 6.11
N LYS A 124 7.66 10.74 5.12
CA LYS A 124 8.93 10.05 5.35
C LYS A 124 9.93 10.90 6.14
N THR A 125 10.00 12.20 5.87
CA THR A 125 10.90 13.12 6.61
C THR A 125 10.46 13.36 8.05
N LYS A 126 9.15 13.32 8.30
CA LYS A 126 8.57 13.47 9.64
C LYS A 126 7.41 12.51 9.82
N PRO A 127 7.69 11.22 10.11
CA PRO A 127 6.65 10.25 10.34
C PRO A 127 5.88 10.58 11.62
N ASP A 128 4.56 10.54 11.54
CA ASP A 128 3.68 10.64 12.70
C ASP A 128 3.65 9.33 13.50
N SER A 129 2.97 9.33 14.64
CA SER A 129 2.63 8.09 15.34
C SER A 129 1.71 7.20 14.51
N PHE A 130 1.83 5.89 14.72
CA PHE A 130 0.94 4.86 14.23
C PHE A 130 -0.01 4.42 15.35
N TYR A 131 -1.30 4.36 15.02
CA TYR A 131 -2.31 3.71 15.84
C TYR A 131 -3.07 2.71 14.97
N LEU A 132 -3.58 1.62 15.58
CA LEU A 132 -4.35 0.62 14.84
C LEU A 132 -5.72 1.16 14.42
N LEU A 133 -6.32 1.99 15.28
CA LEU A 133 -7.62 2.63 15.07
C LEU A 133 -7.42 4.13 14.79
N GLY A 134 -7.59 4.53 13.53
CA GLY A 134 -7.18 5.85 13.03
C GLY A 134 -5.65 5.95 12.96
N TYR A 135 -5.11 6.71 12.02
CA TYR A 135 -3.66 6.86 11.83
C TYR A 135 -2.89 5.55 11.52
N ASN A 136 -3.55 4.59 10.88
CA ASN A 136 -2.93 3.35 10.41
C ASN A 136 -2.49 3.47 8.94
N CYS A 137 -2.05 2.35 8.35
CA CYS A 137 -1.64 2.29 6.94
C CYS A 137 -2.71 2.82 5.96
N SER A 138 -3.98 2.49 6.18
CA SER A 138 -5.08 2.94 5.33
C SER A 138 -5.43 4.40 5.54
N THR A 139 -5.35 4.92 6.77
CA THR A 139 -5.49 6.36 7.03
C THR A 139 -4.43 7.13 6.25
N ARG A 140 -3.15 6.72 6.31
CA ARG A 140 -2.07 7.43 5.59
C ARG A 140 -2.16 7.29 4.08
N ALA A 141 -2.63 6.15 3.58
CA ALA A 141 -2.97 6.02 2.16
C ALA A 141 -4.10 6.96 1.76
N SER A 142 -5.18 7.03 2.55
CA SER A 142 -6.31 7.95 2.32
C SER A 142 -5.88 9.41 2.35
N ASP A 143 -5.08 9.82 3.34
CA ASP A 143 -4.50 11.15 3.46
C ASP A 143 -3.69 11.53 2.21
N ALA A 144 -2.92 10.59 1.63
CA ALA A 144 -2.19 10.82 0.39
C ALA A 144 -3.13 11.13 -0.79
N PHE A 145 -4.23 10.37 -0.91
CA PHE A 145 -5.26 10.63 -1.92
C PHE A 145 -5.98 11.97 -1.67
N ILE A 146 -6.25 12.33 -0.42
CA ILE A 146 -6.88 13.61 -0.06
C ILE A 146 -5.95 14.78 -0.36
N TYR A 147 -4.68 14.70 0.06
CA TYR A 147 -3.67 15.71 -0.18
C TYR A 147 -3.47 15.97 -1.67
N ALA A 148 -3.52 14.92 -2.48
CA ALA A 148 -3.43 15.01 -3.93
C ALA A 148 -4.69 15.60 -4.59
N GLY A 149 -5.79 15.84 -3.85
CA GLY A 149 -7.07 16.26 -4.43
C GLY A 149 -7.73 15.16 -5.27
N ILE A 150 -7.44 13.89 -4.95
CA ILE A 150 -8.10 12.72 -5.53
C ILE A 150 -9.36 12.44 -4.69
N LEU A 151 -9.22 12.30 -3.38
CA LEU A 151 -10.38 12.20 -2.48
C LEU A 151 -10.70 13.56 -1.83
N THR A 152 -11.96 13.75 -1.46
CA THR A 152 -12.44 14.97 -0.77
C THR A 152 -12.66 14.76 0.73
N GLY A 153 -12.58 13.52 1.23
CA GLY A 153 -12.78 13.19 2.63
C GLY A 153 -12.22 11.82 2.99
N GLY A 154 -12.14 11.56 4.31
CA GLY A 154 -11.61 10.32 4.87
C GLY A 154 -12.41 9.07 4.51
N ILE A 155 -11.90 7.92 4.95
CA ILE A 155 -12.50 6.60 4.67
C ILE A 155 -13.89 6.53 5.34
N PRO A 156 -14.96 6.20 4.60
CA PRO A 156 -16.26 5.95 5.21
C PRO A 156 -16.23 4.74 6.15
N GLY A 157 -16.65 4.92 7.40
CA GLY A 157 -16.68 3.85 8.40
C GLY A 157 -15.33 3.63 9.08
N LEU A 158 -14.94 2.36 9.25
CA LEU A 158 -13.65 2.03 9.84
C LEU A 158 -12.52 2.23 8.82
N ASP A 159 -11.41 2.84 9.26
CA ASP A 159 -10.17 2.99 8.50
C ASP A 159 -9.53 1.63 8.22
N THR A 160 -10.01 0.98 7.16
CA THR A 160 -9.46 -0.28 6.65
C THR A 160 -9.03 -0.12 5.19
N PRO A 161 -7.97 -0.84 4.77
CA PRO A 161 -7.55 -0.92 3.39
C PRO A 161 -8.69 -1.24 2.40
N ASN A 162 -9.58 -2.16 2.76
CA ASN A 162 -10.70 -2.56 1.93
C ASN A 162 -11.80 -1.50 1.85
N ASN A 163 -12.08 -0.76 2.93
CA ASN A 163 -13.01 0.37 2.86
C ASN A 163 -12.45 1.51 2.01
N LEU A 164 -11.14 1.78 2.08
CA LEU A 164 -10.49 2.73 1.18
C LEU A 164 -10.58 2.27 -0.29
N TYR A 165 -10.32 0.98 -0.57
CA TYR A 165 -10.51 0.40 -1.90
C TYR A 165 -11.93 0.63 -2.42
N LYS A 166 -12.96 0.32 -1.60
CA LYS A 166 -14.37 0.53 -1.94
C LYS A 166 -14.70 1.99 -2.23
N GLN A 167 -14.19 2.91 -1.41
CA GLN A 167 -14.36 4.35 -1.61
C GLN A 167 -13.79 4.77 -2.96
N LEU A 168 -12.57 4.34 -3.29
CA LEU A 168 -11.88 4.71 -4.53
C LEU A 168 -12.61 4.18 -5.76
N ILE A 169 -13.02 2.91 -5.79
CA ILE A 169 -13.76 2.36 -6.95
C ILE A 169 -15.15 2.98 -7.12
N THR A 170 -15.75 3.51 -6.06
CA THR A 170 -17.06 4.17 -6.11
C THR A 170 -16.93 5.63 -6.55
N SER A 171 -15.85 6.30 -6.15
CA SER A 171 -15.61 7.72 -6.42
C SER A 171 -15.02 7.97 -7.81
N PHE A 172 -14.49 6.94 -8.48
CA PHE A 172 -13.77 7.06 -9.75
C PHE A 172 -14.22 6.06 -10.80
N THR A 173 -14.37 6.55 -12.03
CA THR A 173 -14.74 5.71 -13.18
C THR A 173 -13.54 5.13 -13.93
N LYS A 174 -12.34 5.69 -13.73
CA LYS A 174 -11.08 5.26 -14.39
C LYS A 174 -10.20 4.48 -13.44
N THR A 175 -10.67 3.31 -13.04
CA THR A 175 -9.91 2.38 -12.20
C THR A 175 -9.81 1.00 -12.82
N ALA A 176 -8.72 0.29 -12.55
CA ALA A 176 -8.53 -1.10 -12.95
C ALA A 176 -7.99 -1.92 -11.77
N SER A 177 -8.57 -3.11 -11.54
CA SER A 177 -8.18 -3.99 -10.44
C SER A 177 -7.51 -5.27 -10.95
N TYR A 178 -6.41 -5.65 -10.31
CA TYR A 178 -5.63 -6.86 -10.59
C TYR A 178 -5.41 -7.59 -9.28
N SER A 179 -5.69 -8.89 -9.20
CA SER A 179 -5.55 -9.66 -7.96
C SER A 179 -4.68 -10.88 -8.16
N GLY A 180 -3.80 -11.15 -7.20
CA GLY A 180 -2.82 -12.23 -7.27
C GLY A 180 -1.65 -12.03 -6.33
N PHE A 181 -0.54 -12.69 -6.62
CA PHE A 181 0.75 -12.42 -6.01
C PHE A 181 1.39 -11.22 -6.69
N VAL A 182 1.93 -10.30 -5.90
CA VAL A 182 2.44 -9.01 -6.39
C VAL A 182 3.95 -8.92 -6.21
N GLY A 183 4.65 -8.45 -7.23
CA GLY A 183 6.07 -8.11 -7.15
C GLY A 183 6.39 -6.83 -7.91
N PHE A 184 7.58 -6.28 -7.68
CA PHE A 184 8.04 -5.03 -8.27
C PHE A 184 9.42 -5.25 -8.89
N VAL A 185 9.60 -4.82 -10.15
CA VAL A 185 10.85 -4.97 -10.89
C VAL A 185 11.38 -3.59 -11.27
N ALA A 186 12.59 -3.26 -10.82
CA ALA A 186 13.22 -2.00 -11.16
C ALA A 186 13.54 -1.93 -12.67
N LYS A 187 13.24 -0.80 -13.29
CA LYS A 187 13.54 -0.54 -14.71
C LYS A 187 14.94 0.08 -14.85
N SER A 188 15.63 -0.25 -15.96
CA SER A 188 16.95 0.31 -16.29
C SER A 188 16.99 1.85 -16.35
N GLY A 189 15.86 2.48 -16.73
CA GLY A 189 15.71 3.94 -16.79
C GLY A 189 15.11 4.60 -15.54
N GLY A 190 14.98 3.87 -14.41
CA GLY A 190 14.33 4.34 -13.20
C GLY A 190 12.84 3.98 -13.11
N GLY A 191 12.31 3.97 -11.89
CA GLY A 191 10.96 3.48 -11.59
C GLY A 191 10.87 1.95 -11.63
N TYR A 192 9.64 1.44 -11.59
CA TYR A 192 9.34 0.02 -11.47
C TYR A 192 8.20 -0.40 -12.40
N ASP A 193 8.23 -1.67 -12.82
CA ASP A 193 7.05 -2.39 -13.30
C ASP A 193 6.46 -3.20 -12.14
N VAL A 194 5.14 -3.35 -12.13
CA VAL A 194 4.42 -4.15 -11.12
C VAL A 194 3.95 -5.44 -11.77
N LEU A 195 4.36 -6.57 -11.20
CA LEU A 195 3.96 -7.90 -11.63
C LEU A 195 2.78 -8.36 -10.79
N VAL A 196 1.75 -8.91 -11.45
CA VAL A 196 0.62 -9.58 -10.79
C VAL A 196 0.43 -10.96 -11.41
N GLU A 197 0.65 -12.01 -10.62
CA GLU A 197 0.44 -13.41 -11.03
C GLU A 197 -0.78 -13.98 -10.29
N THR A 198 -1.82 -14.36 -11.03
CA THR A 198 -3.07 -14.95 -10.49
C THR A 198 -2.86 -16.37 -9.98
#